data_AF-A0A419PJB7-F1
#
_entry.id   AF-A0A419PJB7-F1
#
_cell.length_a   1.000
_cell.length_b   1.000
_cell.length_c   1.000
_cell.angle_alpha   90.00
_cell.angle_beta   90.00
_cell.angle_gamma   90.00
#
_symmetry.space_group_name_H-M   'P 1'
#
loop_
_entity.id
_entity.type
_entity.pdbx_description
1 polymer ?
#
loop_
_entity_poly.entity_id
_entity_poly.type
_entity_poly.pdbx_seq_one_letter_code
_entity_poly.pdbx_strand_id
1 'polypeptide(L)'
;MRYSLDELLFGFTPPSRRACRARPVRYIPRLHARDKPRVTKAEFQCILQFGTILKKTTEFWRVFDGYRILSTITIPDQHPVPNIQDVTASLSVTEVDRSDKRFLWTSAASLDIADIACNRGTMNFAKFLTPFVRRVGSRSTGRMVCVALSTTGFAGVAYTYMNHTPTTFLSNHAFPLLAQCAAKVDPQGSVISDTKNHALFLTIHLKPGASTQACLKAVGQLQQHVDAICPPSMRDESDEIWFGVGFGPEFLDRLKPNAKPSGLAPYPYRHRSGPLGDLPSTGGDIFIHAKCHERGKLFELCQAIVHSFPTGSIDKFEDIYGWVYRGGRDLSGFIDGTENPADEDDRIKAAIDPKTKGSYVVAQKWIHKHDLIRATRDDTKSQWIGREIEDSTELKKKTLTAHVSRMVGSAEFDAPAKFQIVRHSQPYGTLSGNSGLFFIGYSATPVALDFMLDRMTGHADDTRADDVMRMTTCVTGQYYFFPSQSDLERLIHEGGSSGFWGRR
;
A
#
# COMPACT_ATOMS: atom_id res chain seq x y z
N MET A 1 1.60 33.89 -49.71
CA MET A 1 0.39 33.13 -50.10
C MET A 1 -0.53 33.08 -48.89
N ARG A 2 -1.68 33.75 -48.97
CA ARG A 2 -2.74 33.74 -47.96
C ARG A 2 -3.72 32.63 -48.34
N TYR A 3 -4.16 31.81 -47.38
CA TYR A 3 -5.38 31.02 -47.51
C TYR A 3 -6.28 31.34 -46.32
N SER A 4 -7.53 31.67 -46.63
CA SER A 4 -8.57 32.14 -45.72
C SER A 4 -9.26 30.98 -45.02
N LEU A 5 -9.73 31.26 -43.79
CA LEU A 5 -10.88 30.59 -43.20
C LEU A 5 -12.10 30.84 -44.10
N ASP A 6 -12.85 29.78 -44.41
CA ASP A 6 -14.30 29.78 -44.56
C ASP A 6 -14.73 28.34 -44.91
N GLU A 7 -15.28 27.61 -43.93
CA GLU A 7 -16.31 26.57 -44.14
C GLU A 7 -16.77 26.02 -42.78
N LEU A 8 -17.77 26.70 -42.20
CA LEU A 8 -18.58 26.22 -41.09
C LEU A 8 -20.06 26.42 -41.47
N LEU A 9 -20.78 25.29 -41.49
CA LEU A 9 -22.18 25.10 -41.11
C LEU A 9 -23.33 25.12 -42.15
N PHE A 10 -24.17 24.09 -41.95
CA PHE A 10 -25.61 23.94 -42.20
C PHE A 10 -26.11 23.24 -43.48
N GLY A 11 -26.78 22.10 -43.25
CA GLY A 11 -27.64 21.42 -44.21
C GLY A 11 -28.55 20.39 -43.52
N PHE A 12 -29.58 20.87 -42.79
CA PHE A 12 -30.72 20.08 -42.31
C PHE A 12 -31.79 19.97 -43.40
N THR A 13 -32.31 18.77 -43.68
CA THR A 13 -33.59 18.53 -44.38
C THR A 13 -34.30 17.28 -43.82
N PRO A 14 -35.62 17.33 -43.50
CA PRO A 14 -36.42 16.16 -43.12
C PRO A 14 -37.57 15.91 -44.16
N PRO A 15 -38.48 14.92 -43.98
CA PRO A 15 -38.31 13.52 -44.42
C PRO A 15 -39.43 13.02 -45.37
N SER A 16 -39.15 12.02 -46.20
CA SER A 16 -40.18 11.29 -46.97
C SER A 16 -40.56 9.95 -46.29
N ARG A 17 -41.86 9.79 -46.00
CA ARG A 17 -42.49 8.61 -45.39
C ARG A 17 -42.44 7.38 -46.32
N ARG A 18 -41.90 6.24 -45.86
CA ARG A 18 -42.31 4.89 -46.32
C ARG A 18 -42.37 3.91 -45.14
N ALA A 19 -43.39 3.05 -45.23
CA ALA A 19 -43.98 2.28 -44.15
C ALA A 19 -43.12 1.12 -43.60
N CYS A 20 -43.39 0.81 -42.33
CA CYS A 20 -42.82 -0.23 -41.50
C CYS A 20 -42.78 -1.63 -42.13
N ARG A 21 -41.61 -2.28 -42.05
CA ARG A 21 -41.47 -3.71 -41.74
C ARG A 21 -40.33 -3.86 -40.73
N ALA A 22 -40.67 -4.24 -39.50
CA ALA A 22 -39.71 -4.49 -38.44
C ALA A 22 -38.76 -5.62 -38.84
N ARG A 23 -37.45 -5.34 -38.89
CA ARG A 23 -36.41 -6.38 -38.93
C ARG A 23 -36.09 -6.79 -37.50
N PRO A 24 -35.93 -8.09 -37.18
CA PRO A 24 -35.53 -8.51 -35.85
C PRO A 24 -34.14 -7.96 -35.54
N VAL A 25 -34.06 -7.14 -34.49
CA VAL A 25 -32.79 -6.64 -33.94
C VAL A 25 -32.03 -7.85 -33.39
N ARG A 26 -30.92 -8.23 -34.02
CA ARG A 26 -29.96 -9.15 -33.41
C ARG A 26 -29.24 -8.40 -32.30
N TYR A 27 -29.44 -8.87 -31.08
CA TYR A 27 -28.72 -8.43 -29.88
C TYR A 27 -27.24 -8.79 -30.04
N ILE A 28 -26.36 -7.79 -30.09
CA ILE A 28 -24.90 -7.98 -29.95
C ILE A 28 -24.61 -7.84 -28.45
N PRO A 29 -24.20 -8.91 -27.73
CA PRO A 29 -23.90 -8.79 -26.32
C PRO A 29 -22.68 -7.88 -26.11
N ARG A 30 -22.83 -6.84 -25.29
CA ARG A 30 -21.70 -6.08 -24.73
C ARG A 30 -20.91 -7.03 -23.82
N LEU A 31 -19.60 -7.12 -24.02
CA LEU A 31 -18.67 -7.81 -23.12
C LEU A 31 -18.74 -7.14 -21.73
N HIS A 32 -19.20 -7.88 -20.72
CA HIS A 32 -19.19 -7.48 -19.31
C HIS A 32 -17.81 -7.72 -18.67
N ALA A 33 -17.49 -6.87 -17.68
CA ALA A 33 -16.25 -6.76 -16.92
C ALA A 33 -15.72 -8.07 -16.30
N ARG A 34 -14.40 -8.14 -16.11
CA ARG A 34 -13.62 -9.33 -15.72
C ARG A 34 -13.37 -9.50 -14.21
N ASP A 35 -14.09 -8.80 -13.34
CA ASP A 35 -13.84 -8.86 -11.89
C ASP A 35 -14.99 -9.52 -11.13
N LYS A 36 -14.82 -10.80 -10.79
CA LYS A 36 -15.58 -11.47 -9.72
C LYS A 36 -14.56 -11.99 -8.68
N PRO A 37 -14.75 -11.73 -7.37
CA PRO A 37 -13.84 -12.20 -6.34
C PRO A 37 -13.87 -13.74 -6.25
N ARG A 38 -12.67 -14.36 -6.22
CA ARG A 38 -12.50 -15.80 -5.97
C ARG A 38 -12.29 -16.02 -4.48
N VAL A 39 -13.20 -16.73 -3.83
CA VAL A 39 -13.06 -17.14 -2.43
C VAL A 39 -12.29 -18.46 -2.37
N THR A 40 -11.31 -18.54 -1.47
CA THR A 40 -10.49 -19.73 -1.25
C THR A 40 -11.26 -20.81 -0.46
N LYS A 41 -10.83 -22.08 -0.57
CA LYS A 41 -11.43 -23.20 0.17
C LYS A 41 -11.42 -23.00 1.70
N ALA A 42 -10.40 -22.30 2.21
CA ALA A 42 -10.26 -21.99 3.64
C ALA A 42 -11.28 -20.95 4.11
N GLU A 43 -11.53 -19.92 3.31
CA GLU A 43 -12.54 -18.89 3.61
C GLU A 43 -13.96 -19.47 3.59
N PHE A 44 -14.25 -20.40 2.66
CA PHE A 44 -15.54 -21.10 2.63
C PHE A 44 -15.76 -22.00 3.87
N GLN A 45 -14.73 -22.68 4.35
CA GLN A 45 -14.81 -23.48 5.58
C GLN A 45 -14.98 -22.61 6.84
N CYS A 46 -14.40 -21.41 6.85
CA CYS A 46 -14.58 -20.43 7.92
C CYS A 46 -16.05 -19.97 8.01
N ILE A 47 -16.68 -19.69 6.86
CA ILE A 47 -18.09 -19.29 6.79
C ILE A 47 -19.04 -20.39 7.31
N LEU A 48 -18.71 -21.67 7.07
CA LEU A 48 -19.47 -22.81 7.59
C LEU A 48 -19.38 -22.94 9.13
N GLN A 49 -18.28 -22.52 9.75
CA GLN A 49 -18.11 -22.57 11.21
C GLN A 49 -18.90 -21.48 11.95
N PHE A 50 -19.25 -20.36 11.30
CA PHE A 50 -19.96 -19.24 11.93
C PHE A 50 -21.50 -19.30 11.85
N GLY A 51 -22.07 -20.41 11.36
CA GLY A 51 -23.47 -20.78 11.62
C GLY A 51 -24.54 -19.80 11.11
N THR A 52 -24.28 -19.00 10.08
CA THR A 52 -25.24 -18.05 9.51
C THR A 52 -26.18 -18.72 8.50
N ILE A 53 -26.92 -19.75 8.91
CA ILE A 53 -28.10 -20.24 8.17
C ILE A 53 -29.21 -20.57 9.18
N LEU A 54 -30.28 -19.76 9.16
CA LEU A 54 -31.48 -20.00 9.94
C LEU A 54 -32.19 -21.26 9.43
N LYS A 55 -32.28 -22.28 10.29
CA LYS A 55 -33.10 -23.49 10.07
C LYS A 55 -34.58 -23.12 10.28
N LYS A 56 -35.41 -23.20 9.25
CA LYS A 56 -36.87 -23.33 9.41
C LYS A 56 -37.36 -24.62 8.74
N THR A 57 -38.21 -25.30 9.48
CA THR A 57 -38.84 -26.59 9.22
C THR A 57 -39.79 -26.54 8.01
N THR A 58 -39.48 -27.30 6.96
CA THR A 58 -40.36 -28.22 6.19
C THR A 58 -39.72 -28.50 4.83
N GLU A 59 -39.85 -29.73 4.38
CA GLU A 59 -39.16 -30.35 3.24
C GLU A 59 -39.44 -29.62 1.92
N PHE A 60 -38.53 -28.76 1.45
CA PHE A 60 -38.28 -28.44 0.04
C PHE A 60 -36.95 -27.67 -0.06
N TRP A 61 -35.93 -28.27 -0.67
CA TRP A 61 -34.69 -27.56 -1.00
C TRP A 61 -34.92 -26.67 -2.22
N ARG A 62 -34.96 -25.35 -2.04
CA ARG A 62 -34.64 -24.40 -3.11
C ARG A 62 -33.17 -23.99 -2.96
N VAL A 63 -32.40 -24.18 -4.02
CA VAL A 63 -31.03 -23.69 -4.13
C VAL A 63 -31.06 -22.16 -4.13
N PHE A 64 -30.36 -21.56 -3.17
CA PHE A 64 -29.95 -20.15 -3.25
C PHE A 64 -28.84 -20.08 -4.32
N ASP A 65 -29.16 -19.53 -5.50
CA ASP A 65 -28.20 -19.32 -6.59
C ASP A 65 -27.06 -18.38 -6.15
N GLY A 66 -25.78 -18.65 -6.35
CA GLY A 66 -25.12 -19.82 -6.93
C GLY A 66 -23.60 -19.66 -6.90
N TYR A 67 -22.90 -20.44 -6.07
CA TYR A 67 -21.49 -20.79 -6.26
C TYR A 67 -21.46 -22.23 -6.77
N ARG A 68 -21.26 -22.44 -8.07
CA ARG A 68 -20.99 -23.78 -8.61
C ARG A 68 -19.49 -24.00 -8.69
N ILE A 69 -19.07 -25.14 -8.16
CA ILE A 69 -17.73 -25.73 -8.28
C ILE A 69 -17.41 -25.88 -9.79
N LEU A 70 -16.27 -25.36 -10.24
CA LEU A 70 -15.74 -25.62 -11.58
C LEU A 70 -15.34 -27.10 -11.67
N SER A 71 -16.18 -27.94 -12.27
CA SER A 71 -15.72 -29.20 -12.88
C SER A 71 -15.26 -28.93 -14.31
N THR A 72 -14.33 -29.75 -14.80
CA THR A 72 -13.51 -29.51 -15.99
C THR A 72 -14.24 -29.51 -17.35
N ILE A 73 -15.57 -29.55 -17.41
CA ILE A 73 -16.31 -29.63 -18.69
C ILE A 73 -17.68 -28.93 -18.58
N THR A 74 -17.77 -27.60 -18.71
CA THR A 74 -19.00 -26.92 -19.24
C THR A 74 -18.74 -25.45 -19.63
N ILE A 75 -19.36 -25.01 -20.74
CA ILE A 75 -19.31 -23.65 -21.32
C ILE A 75 -20.51 -22.82 -20.78
N PRO A 76 -20.39 -21.52 -20.45
CA PRO A 76 -21.46 -20.75 -19.79
C PRO A 76 -22.38 -20.02 -20.79
N ASP A 77 -23.70 -20.02 -20.53
CA ASP A 77 -24.66 -19.12 -21.20
C ASP A 77 -25.57 -18.35 -20.21
N GLN A 78 -25.55 -17.02 -20.38
CA GLN A 78 -26.64 -16.03 -20.44
C GLN A 78 -27.84 -16.09 -19.47
N HIS A 79 -27.91 -15.16 -18.49
CA HIS A 79 -29.11 -14.40 -18.08
C HIS A 79 -28.77 -13.22 -17.11
N PRO A 80 -29.55 -12.10 -17.07
CA PRO A 80 -29.23 -10.87 -16.32
C PRO A 80 -29.79 -10.85 -14.88
N VAL A 81 -29.16 -10.07 -13.98
CA VAL A 81 -29.56 -9.88 -12.56
C VAL A 81 -29.96 -8.41 -12.32
N PRO A 82 -31.03 -8.10 -11.55
CA PRO A 82 -31.46 -6.72 -11.27
C PRO A 82 -30.63 -6.01 -10.17
N ASN A 83 -30.72 -4.67 -10.16
CA ASN A 83 -29.89 -3.72 -9.40
C ASN A 83 -30.32 -3.57 -7.92
N ILE A 84 -29.38 -3.25 -7.02
CA ILE A 84 -29.50 -3.37 -5.55
C ILE A 84 -30.32 -2.26 -4.86
N GLN A 85 -30.98 -1.38 -5.61
CA GLN A 85 -31.76 -0.26 -5.07
C GLN A 85 -33.25 -0.57 -4.83
N ASP A 86 -33.71 -1.78 -5.17
CA ASP A 86 -35.14 -2.16 -5.04
C ASP A 86 -35.52 -2.78 -3.68
N VAL A 87 -34.64 -2.76 -2.67
CA VAL A 87 -34.92 -3.33 -1.32
C VAL A 87 -34.86 -2.28 -0.23
N THR A 88 -35.72 -1.26 -0.33
CA THR A 88 -35.95 -0.31 0.79
C THR A 88 -37.43 0.00 0.98
N ALA A 89 -38.29 -1.01 0.92
CA ALA A 89 -39.72 -0.85 1.17
C ALA A 89 -40.34 -2.13 1.72
N SER A 90 -39.92 -2.57 2.91
CA SER A 90 -40.72 -3.47 3.77
C SER A 90 -39.95 -3.73 5.06
N LEU A 91 -40.36 -3.07 6.14
CA LEU A 91 -40.43 -3.61 7.52
C LEU A 91 -40.82 -2.45 8.45
N SER A 92 -42.11 -2.14 8.45
CA SER A 92 -42.78 -1.38 9.51
C SER A 92 -43.28 -2.34 10.59
N VAL A 93 -42.87 -2.08 11.83
CA VAL A 93 -43.44 -2.42 13.15
C VAL A 93 -44.64 -3.38 13.22
N THR A 94 -44.53 -4.43 14.05
CA THR A 94 -45.62 -4.83 14.98
C THR A 94 -45.08 -5.72 16.11
N GLU A 95 -45.61 -5.46 17.30
CA GLU A 95 -45.28 -6.05 18.61
C GLU A 95 -46.23 -7.24 18.94
N VAL A 96 -45.94 -7.98 20.02
CA VAL A 96 -46.85 -8.77 20.90
C VAL A 96 -46.65 -10.32 21.00
N ASP A 97 -46.19 -10.70 22.21
CA ASP A 97 -46.64 -11.76 23.16
C ASP A 97 -45.79 -13.00 23.53
N ARG A 98 -45.86 -13.26 24.84
CA ARG A 98 -45.28 -14.30 25.71
C ARG A 98 -45.94 -15.67 25.49
N SER A 99 -45.16 -16.74 25.61
CA SER A 99 -45.48 -17.89 26.50
C SER A 99 -44.45 -19.02 26.39
N ASP A 100 -44.15 -19.61 27.55
CA ASP A 100 -43.37 -20.81 27.78
C ASP A 100 -43.68 -21.97 26.82
N LYS A 101 -42.63 -22.70 26.40
CA LYS A 101 -42.63 -24.18 26.37
C LYS A 101 -41.21 -24.74 26.19
N ARG A 102 -40.79 -25.52 27.18
CA ARG A 102 -39.58 -26.35 27.22
C ARG A 102 -39.71 -27.53 26.26
N PHE A 103 -38.61 -27.91 25.61
CA PHE A 103 -38.37 -29.30 25.20
C PHE A 103 -36.93 -29.70 25.54
N LEU A 104 -36.82 -30.72 26.38
CA LEU A 104 -35.61 -31.47 26.73
C LEU A 104 -35.40 -32.55 25.67
N TRP A 105 -34.17 -32.69 25.17
CA TRP A 105 -33.65 -33.96 24.67
C TRP A 105 -32.20 -34.13 25.13
N THR A 106 -31.98 -35.19 25.90
CA THR A 106 -30.68 -35.72 26.31
C THR A 106 -30.40 -36.98 25.50
N SER A 107 -29.20 -37.10 24.93
CA SER A 107 -28.47 -38.38 24.93
C SER A 107 -26.98 -38.12 24.72
N ALA A 108 -26.19 -38.87 25.49
CA ALA A 108 -24.76 -38.75 25.65
C ALA A 108 -24.01 -39.69 24.69
N ALA A 109 -22.81 -39.30 24.28
CA ALA A 109 -21.74 -40.23 23.93
C ALA A 109 -20.39 -39.56 24.22
N SER A 110 -19.61 -40.22 25.07
CA SER A 110 -18.27 -39.89 25.56
C SER A 110 -17.21 -40.19 24.49
N LEU A 111 -16.14 -39.40 24.43
CA LEU A 111 -14.89 -39.77 23.75
C LEU A 111 -13.70 -39.37 24.63
N ASP A 112 -12.85 -40.37 24.91
CA ASP A 112 -11.72 -40.38 25.84
C ASP A 112 -10.54 -39.49 25.40
N ILE A 113 -9.89 -38.85 26.38
CA ILE A 113 -8.73 -37.96 26.22
C ILE A 113 -7.43 -38.76 26.46
N ALA A 114 -7.06 -39.63 25.51
CA ALA A 114 -5.78 -40.36 25.60
C ALA A 114 -4.95 -40.44 24.31
N ASP A 115 -5.45 -40.03 23.14
CA ASP A 115 -4.76 -40.28 21.85
C ASP A 115 -4.15 -39.05 21.14
N ILE A 116 -3.92 -37.93 21.83
CA ILE A 116 -3.16 -36.79 21.25
C ILE A 116 -1.94 -36.49 22.13
N ALA A 117 -1.11 -37.50 22.33
CA ALA A 117 0.22 -37.38 22.92
C ALA A 117 1.27 -38.02 22.01
N CYS A 118 1.27 -37.71 20.71
CA CYS A 118 2.46 -37.87 19.87
C CYS A 118 2.30 -37.17 18.51
N ASN A 119 2.77 -35.92 18.39
CA ASN A 119 3.53 -35.49 17.22
C ASN A 119 4.10 -34.09 17.44
N ARG A 120 5.43 -33.98 17.34
CA ARG A 120 6.18 -32.73 17.35
C ARG A 120 5.93 -31.99 16.03
N GLY A 121 5.39 -30.78 16.11
CA GLY A 121 5.30 -29.83 15.02
C GLY A 121 4.92 -28.47 15.57
N THR A 122 5.86 -27.53 15.56
CA THR A 122 5.66 -26.13 16.00
C THR A 122 4.65 -25.43 15.08
N MET A 123 3.41 -25.27 15.55
CA MET A 123 2.42 -24.37 14.97
C MET A 123 2.26 -23.14 15.87
N ASN A 124 2.33 -21.95 15.25
CA ASN A 124 2.06 -20.66 15.88
C ASN A 124 0.61 -20.59 16.38
N PHE A 125 0.42 -20.71 17.69
CA PHE A 125 -0.85 -20.46 18.37
C PHE A 125 -1.03 -18.94 18.57
N ALA A 126 -1.52 -18.26 17.54
CA ALA A 126 -2.03 -16.90 17.65
C ALA A 126 -3.33 -16.78 16.84
N LYS A 127 -4.32 -17.61 17.19
CA LYS A 127 -5.73 -17.48 16.82
C LYS A 127 -6.47 -18.46 17.72
N PHE A 128 -7.27 -17.93 18.64
CA PHE A 128 -8.33 -18.57 19.46
C PHE A 128 -8.29 -17.99 20.88
N LEU A 129 -8.87 -16.79 21.04
CA LEU A 129 -9.36 -16.30 22.32
C LEU A 129 -10.86 -16.07 22.17
N THR A 130 -11.65 -17.13 22.31
CA THR A 130 -13.06 -17.02 22.69
C THR A 130 -13.12 -17.27 24.20
N PRO A 131 -13.68 -16.36 25.01
CA PRO A 131 -13.76 -16.57 26.45
C PRO A 131 -14.74 -17.72 26.75
N PHE A 132 -14.22 -18.84 27.25
CA PHE A 132 -15.02 -19.91 27.82
C PHE A 132 -15.43 -19.51 29.26
N VAL A 133 -16.65 -19.01 29.44
CA VAL A 133 -17.24 -18.87 30.78
C VAL A 133 -17.93 -20.17 31.16
N ARG A 134 -17.25 -21.05 31.90
CA ARG A 134 -17.87 -22.26 32.44
C ARG A 134 -18.47 -21.95 33.81
N ARG A 135 -19.80 -21.94 33.89
CA ARG A 135 -20.54 -21.81 35.16
C ARG A 135 -20.43 -23.12 35.94
N VAL A 136 -19.50 -23.20 36.89
CA VAL A 136 -19.48 -24.30 37.87
C VAL A 136 -20.48 -23.94 38.96
N GLY A 137 -21.63 -24.62 38.95
CA GLY A 137 -22.62 -24.49 40.00
C GLY A 137 -22.20 -25.29 41.23
N SER A 138 -22.03 -24.61 42.37
CA SER A 138 -22.32 -25.18 43.68
C SER A 138 -23.10 -24.15 44.49
N ARG A 139 -24.21 -24.59 45.07
CA ARG A 139 -25.08 -23.80 45.94
C ARG A 139 -24.40 -23.63 47.29
N SER A 140 -24.01 -22.40 47.62
CA SER A 140 -24.02 -21.78 48.96
C SER A 140 -22.87 -20.76 49.07
N THR A 141 -23.21 -19.56 49.56
CA THR A 141 -22.31 -18.46 49.92
C THR A 141 -21.36 -17.93 48.82
N GLY A 142 -21.62 -16.69 48.40
CA GLY A 142 -20.90 -16.01 47.32
C GLY A 142 -19.40 -15.88 47.57
N ARG A 143 -18.61 -16.45 46.66
CA ARG A 143 -17.23 -16.07 46.33
C ARG A 143 -16.97 -16.58 44.91
N MET A 144 -16.70 -15.66 43.98
CA MET A 144 -16.22 -16.02 42.65
C MET A 144 -14.71 -15.75 42.64
N VAL A 145 -13.90 -16.81 42.51
CA VAL A 145 -12.45 -16.70 42.37
C VAL A 145 -12.15 -16.67 40.88
N CYS A 146 -11.57 -15.58 40.40
CA CYS A 146 -11.05 -15.48 39.03
C CYS A 146 -9.55 -15.76 39.09
N VAL A 147 -9.10 -16.88 38.51
CA VAL A 147 -7.67 -17.21 38.37
C VAL A 147 -7.28 -16.89 36.94
N ALA A 148 -6.47 -15.86 36.74
CA ALA A 148 -5.80 -15.61 35.47
C ALA A 148 -4.43 -16.30 35.52
N LEU A 149 -4.24 -17.36 34.73
CA LEU A 149 -2.92 -17.95 34.51
C LEU A 149 -2.26 -17.18 33.35
N SER A 150 -1.30 -16.32 33.66
CA SER A 150 -0.38 -15.77 32.67
C SER A 150 0.84 -16.68 32.57
N THR A 151 1.07 -17.29 31.41
CA THR A 151 2.36 -17.92 31.10
C THR A 151 3.22 -16.94 30.33
N THR A 152 3.72 -15.92 31.01
CA THR A 152 4.95 -15.20 30.67
C THR A 152 5.60 -14.76 31.98
N GLY A 153 6.89 -15.06 32.12
CA GLY A 153 7.57 -15.18 33.41
C GLY A 153 7.77 -13.88 34.22
N PHE A 154 7.94 -14.08 35.53
CA PHE A 154 8.58 -13.25 36.55
C PHE A 154 8.24 -11.75 36.61
N ALA A 155 7.26 -11.40 37.45
CA ALA A 155 7.40 -10.46 38.58
C ALA A 155 6.02 -10.27 39.23
N GLY A 156 5.90 -10.61 40.51
CA GLY A 156 4.66 -10.46 41.27
C GLY A 156 4.45 -9.01 41.75
N VAL A 157 3.18 -8.56 41.79
CA VAL A 157 2.74 -7.41 42.58
C VAL A 157 1.32 -7.65 43.12
N ALA A 158 1.10 -7.16 44.34
CA ALA A 158 0.07 -7.48 45.32
C ALA A 158 -1.39 -7.13 44.96
N TYR A 159 -2.31 -7.87 45.58
CA TYR A 159 -3.76 -7.66 45.52
C TYR A 159 -4.24 -6.56 46.46
N THR A 160 -5.00 -5.59 45.95
CA THR A 160 -5.92 -4.75 46.73
C THR A 160 -7.35 -5.23 46.53
N TYR A 161 -8.05 -5.48 47.63
CA TYR A 161 -9.46 -5.88 47.63
C TYR A 161 -10.36 -4.66 47.42
N MET A 162 -11.20 -4.67 46.37
CA MET A 162 -12.38 -3.80 46.29
C MET A 162 -13.59 -4.56 45.73
N ASN A 163 -14.70 -4.43 46.46
CA ASN A 163 -16.00 -5.00 46.14
C ASN A 163 -16.72 -4.15 45.08
N HIS A 164 -16.71 -4.57 43.82
CA HIS A 164 -17.62 -4.01 42.81
C HIS A 164 -18.31 -5.10 41.98
N THR A 165 -19.58 -4.84 41.68
CA THR A 165 -20.52 -5.70 40.95
C THR A 165 -20.12 -5.92 39.48
N PRO A 166 -20.56 -7.01 38.81
CA PRO A 166 -19.98 -7.52 37.56
C PRO A 166 -20.10 -6.61 36.32
N THR A 167 -20.87 -5.53 36.39
CA THR A 167 -21.13 -4.65 35.24
C THR A 167 -20.12 -3.51 35.08
N THR A 168 -19.35 -3.16 36.12
CA THR A 168 -18.34 -2.08 36.04
C THR A 168 -16.95 -2.56 35.62
N PHE A 169 -16.68 -3.88 35.64
CA PHE A 169 -15.36 -4.42 35.25
C PHE A 169 -15.16 -4.48 33.73
N LEU A 170 -16.23 -4.71 32.96
CA LEU A 170 -16.16 -4.80 31.50
C LEU A 170 -16.04 -3.43 30.82
N SER A 171 -16.53 -2.34 31.43
CA SER A 171 -16.47 -1.01 30.82
C SER A 171 -15.12 -0.32 31.05
N ASN A 172 -14.49 -0.50 32.22
CA ASN A 172 -13.35 0.32 32.61
C ASN A 172 -11.98 -0.37 32.44
N HIS A 173 -11.93 -1.70 32.34
CA HIS A 173 -10.65 -2.45 32.28
C HIS A 173 -10.54 -3.48 31.15
N ALA A 174 -11.62 -3.81 30.43
CA ALA A 174 -11.52 -4.66 29.23
C ALA A 174 -11.21 -3.86 27.94
N PHE A 175 -11.51 -2.55 27.92
CA PHE A 175 -11.13 -1.67 26.81
C PHE A 175 -9.65 -1.22 26.81
N PRO A 176 -8.94 -1.08 27.94
CA PRO A 176 -7.51 -0.74 27.92
C PRO A 176 -6.56 -1.94 27.77
N LEU A 177 -7.01 -3.19 27.99
CA LEU A 177 -6.14 -4.39 28.04
C LEU A 177 -6.11 -5.24 26.76
N LEU A 178 -6.96 -4.93 25.77
CA LEU A 178 -6.79 -5.40 24.39
C LEU A 178 -6.22 -4.31 23.46
N ALA A 179 -6.00 -3.11 23.99
CA ALA A 179 -5.48 -1.94 23.29
C ALA A 179 -4.01 -1.61 23.65
N GLN A 180 -3.24 -2.62 24.04
CA GLN A 180 -1.78 -2.60 24.14
C GLN A 180 -1.25 -3.82 23.37
N CYS A 181 -0.46 -3.77 22.30
CA CYS A 181 0.18 -2.68 21.57
C CYS A 181 0.48 -3.19 20.14
N ALA A 182 -0.45 -3.08 19.18
CA ALA A 182 0.00 -2.78 17.82
C ALA A 182 0.16 -1.26 17.83
N ALA A 183 1.39 -0.76 17.90
CA ALA A 183 1.62 0.67 17.75
C ALA A 183 0.95 1.08 16.44
N LYS A 184 -0.14 1.86 16.50
CA LYS A 184 -0.83 2.36 15.32
C LYS A 184 0.21 3.12 14.50
N VAL A 185 0.68 2.51 13.42
CA VAL A 185 1.60 3.18 12.51
C VAL A 185 0.81 4.30 11.83
N ASP A 186 1.42 5.47 11.76
CA ASP A 186 0.86 6.68 11.17
C ASP A 186 1.75 7.15 9.99
N PRO A 187 1.93 6.31 8.96
CA PRO A 187 2.77 6.68 7.82
C PRO A 187 2.12 7.82 7.03
N GLN A 188 2.96 8.61 6.36
CA GLN A 188 2.47 9.61 5.40
C GLN A 188 1.75 8.95 4.21
N GLY A 189 0.79 9.67 3.63
CA GLY A 189 -0.17 9.14 2.67
C GLY A 189 0.42 8.53 1.40
N SER A 190 1.65 8.87 0.98
CA SER A 190 2.28 8.30 -0.21
C SER A 190 3.05 6.99 0.02
N VAL A 191 3.33 6.60 1.28
CA VAL A 191 4.33 5.57 1.63
C VAL A 191 3.83 4.16 1.34
N ILE A 192 2.75 3.74 2.00
CA ILE A 192 2.20 2.38 1.88
C ILE A 192 0.97 2.30 0.96
N SER A 193 0.42 3.43 0.55
CA SER A 193 -0.80 3.49 -0.26
C SER A 193 -0.59 2.97 -1.68
N ASP A 194 -1.68 2.66 -2.37
CA ASP A 194 -1.63 2.17 -3.74
C ASP A 194 -1.17 3.20 -4.78
N THR A 195 -0.84 2.70 -5.97
CA THR A 195 -0.43 3.51 -7.10
C THR A 195 -1.63 4.22 -7.72
N LYS A 196 -1.50 5.52 -8.03
CA LYS A 196 -2.47 6.25 -8.86
C LYS A 196 -1.93 6.43 -10.28
N ASN A 197 -2.80 6.86 -11.21
CA ASN A 197 -2.44 6.95 -12.63
C ASN A 197 -1.25 7.87 -12.91
N HIS A 198 -1.04 8.88 -12.06
CA HIS A 198 0.06 9.82 -12.14
C HIS A 198 0.73 10.02 -10.79
N ALA A 199 2.01 10.39 -10.86
CA ALA A 199 2.80 10.82 -9.71
C ALA A 199 3.56 12.10 -10.02
N LEU A 200 3.83 12.90 -8.99
CA LEU A 200 4.79 13.98 -8.96
C LEU A 200 5.95 13.54 -8.07
N PHE A 201 7.15 13.58 -8.63
CA PHE A 201 8.41 13.43 -7.92
C PHE A 201 9.11 14.79 -7.95
N LEU A 202 8.94 15.56 -6.87
CA LEU A 202 9.48 16.91 -6.75
C LEU A 202 10.72 16.89 -5.84
N THR A 203 11.89 17.20 -6.43
CA THR A 203 13.13 17.37 -5.68
C THR A 203 13.44 18.87 -5.54
N ILE A 204 13.67 19.34 -4.32
CA ILE A 204 14.01 20.74 -4.02
C ILE A 204 15.41 20.81 -3.44
N HIS A 205 16.23 21.70 -4.00
CA HIS A 205 17.53 22.09 -3.48
C HIS A 205 17.46 23.51 -2.94
N LEU A 206 17.90 23.72 -1.71
CA LEU A 206 17.89 25.01 -1.04
C LEU A 206 19.24 25.71 -1.23
N LYS A 207 19.20 27.05 -1.30
CA LYS A 207 20.42 27.85 -1.32
C LYS A 207 21.18 27.69 0.00
N PRO A 208 22.53 27.76 -0.05
CA PRO A 208 23.33 27.93 1.16
C PRO A 208 22.82 29.11 1.98
N GLY A 209 22.58 28.89 3.28
CA GLY A 209 22.06 29.92 4.19
C GLY A 209 20.54 30.11 4.17
N ALA A 210 19.78 29.38 3.34
CA ALA A 210 18.32 29.37 3.44
C ALA A 210 17.88 28.93 4.85
N SER A 211 16.90 29.64 5.42
CA SER A 211 16.37 29.30 6.75
C SER A 211 15.64 27.96 6.71
N THR A 212 16.22 26.93 7.33
CA THR A 212 15.63 25.60 7.44
C THR A 212 14.25 25.66 8.10
N GLN A 213 14.10 26.50 9.13
CA GLN A 213 12.84 26.74 9.83
C GLN A 213 11.75 27.32 8.91
N ALA A 214 12.10 28.33 8.11
CA ALA A 214 11.13 28.94 7.19
C ALA A 214 10.74 27.96 6.06
N CYS A 215 11.67 27.13 5.60
CA CYS A 215 11.40 26.07 4.62
C CYS A 215 10.51 24.97 5.21
N LEU A 216 10.73 24.55 6.46
CA LEU A 216 9.84 23.61 7.16
C LEU A 216 8.42 24.18 7.32
N LYS A 217 8.29 25.48 7.55
CA LYS A 217 6.98 26.14 7.61
C LYS A 217 6.26 26.07 6.26
N ALA A 218 6.96 26.23 5.14
CA ALA A 218 6.40 26.06 3.79
C ALA A 218 5.95 24.61 3.55
N VAL A 219 6.76 23.62 3.97
CA VAL A 219 6.37 22.20 3.95
C VAL A 219 5.10 21.95 4.77
N GLY A 220 4.94 22.61 5.92
CA GLY A 220 3.72 22.52 6.73
C GLY A 220 2.45 23.04 6.07
N GLN A 221 2.54 23.73 4.93
CA GLN A 221 1.38 24.19 4.15
C GLN A 221 0.92 23.16 3.10
N LEU A 222 1.62 22.03 2.93
CA LEU A 222 1.28 21.02 1.93
C LEU A 222 -0.17 20.55 1.99
N GLN A 223 -0.68 20.25 3.19
CA GLN A 223 -2.06 19.83 3.36
C GLN A 223 -3.04 20.94 2.94
N GLN A 224 -2.73 22.21 3.25
CA GLN A 224 -3.56 23.35 2.85
C GLN A 224 -3.60 23.51 1.32
N HIS A 225 -2.48 23.27 0.63
CA HIS A 225 -2.44 23.28 -0.83
C HIS A 225 -3.28 22.15 -1.42
N VAL A 226 -3.20 20.94 -0.85
CA VAL A 226 -4.05 19.82 -1.27
C VAL A 226 -5.52 20.10 -1.01
N ASP A 227 -5.87 20.68 0.14
CA ASP A 227 -7.23 21.09 0.49
C ASP A 227 -7.77 22.19 -0.44
N ALA A 228 -6.91 23.08 -0.93
CA ALA A 228 -7.31 24.11 -1.88
C ALA A 228 -7.60 23.54 -3.29
N ILE A 229 -6.76 22.60 -3.77
CA ILE A 229 -6.86 22.00 -5.10
C ILE A 229 -7.97 20.93 -5.14
N CYS A 230 -8.06 20.15 -4.07
CA CYS A 230 -9.05 19.09 -3.90
C CYS A 230 -9.74 19.26 -2.52
N PRO A 231 -10.70 20.19 -2.42
CA PRO A 231 -11.48 20.40 -1.20
C PRO A 231 -12.11 19.12 -0.67
N PRO A 232 -12.16 18.91 0.67
CA PRO A 232 -12.75 17.70 1.25
C PRO A 232 -14.16 17.38 0.78
N SER A 233 -14.96 18.39 0.44
CA SER A 233 -16.32 18.22 -0.09
C SER A 233 -16.38 17.68 -1.52
N MET A 234 -15.28 17.76 -2.26
CA MET A 234 -15.13 17.27 -3.63
C MET A 234 -14.20 16.05 -3.71
N ARG A 235 -13.72 15.53 -2.57
CA ARG A 235 -12.90 14.32 -2.54
C ARG A 235 -13.76 13.10 -2.72
N ASP A 236 -13.38 12.27 -3.67
CA ASP A 236 -13.69 10.85 -3.68
C ASP A 236 -12.39 10.04 -3.74
N GLU A 237 -12.50 8.72 -3.55
CA GLU A 237 -11.36 7.80 -3.59
C GLU A 237 -10.60 7.87 -4.93
N SER A 238 -11.30 8.24 -6.01
CA SER A 238 -10.77 8.29 -7.37
C SER A 238 -10.03 9.60 -7.69
N ASP A 239 -10.13 10.64 -6.87
CA ASP A 239 -9.65 11.97 -7.24
C ASP A 239 -8.84 12.71 -6.14
N GLU A 240 -8.67 12.07 -4.98
CA GLU A 240 -7.81 12.58 -3.90
C GLU A 240 -6.32 12.63 -4.31
N ILE A 241 -5.60 13.64 -3.81
CA ILE A 241 -4.14 13.68 -3.89
C ILE A 241 -3.54 13.04 -2.64
N TRP A 242 -2.82 11.94 -2.82
CA TRP A 242 -2.01 11.35 -1.74
C TRP A 242 -0.60 11.89 -1.83
N PHE A 243 0.00 12.29 -0.72
CA PHE A 243 1.36 12.83 -0.74
C PHE A 243 2.16 12.42 0.49
N GLY A 244 3.47 12.59 0.37
CA GLY A 244 4.41 12.53 1.46
C GLY A 244 5.63 13.39 1.16
N VAL A 245 6.31 13.82 2.21
CA VAL A 245 7.55 14.59 2.18
C VAL A 245 8.65 13.85 2.94
N GLY A 246 9.81 13.79 2.31
CA GLY A 246 11.03 13.27 2.87
C GLY A 246 12.14 14.31 2.87
N PHE A 247 13.11 14.10 3.74
CA PHE A 247 14.21 15.02 3.96
C PHE A 247 15.56 14.33 3.72
N GLY A 248 16.43 14.99 2.95
CA GLY A 248 17.79 14.54 2.75
C GLY A 248 18.58 14.53 4.07
N PRO A 249 19.64 13.72 4.19
CA PRO A 249 20.42 13.61 5.43
C PRO A 249 20.98 14.97 5.86
N GLU A 250 21.54 15.72 4.92
CA GLU A 250 22.11 17.07 5.15
C GLU A 250 21.05 18.09 5.59
N PHE A 251 19.80 17.95 5.12
CA PHE A 251 18.71 18.81 5.56
C PHE A 251 18.35 18.54 7.02
N LEU A 252 18.15 17.26 7.39
CA LEU A 252 17.86 16.93 8.78
C LEU A 252 19.03 17.27 9.70
N ASP A 253 20.28 17.17 9.23
CA ASP A 253 21.46 17.51 10.04
C ASP A 253 21.56 18.98 10.42
N ARG A 254 20.90 19.88 9.68
CA ARG A 254 20.76 21.29 10.07
C ARG A 254 19.76 21.52 11.22
N LEU A 255 18.90 20.55 11.51
CA LEU A 255 17.95 20.65 12.61
C LEU A 255 18.61 20.37 13.95
N LYS A 256 18.07 20.97 15.01
CA LYS A 256 18.52 20.70 16.38
C LYS A 256 18.35 19.19 16.68
N PRO A 257 19.28 18.55 17.41
CA PRO A 257 19.21 17.12 17.69
C PRO A 257 17.88 16.67 18.33
N ASN A 258 17.27 17.50 19.17
CA ASN A 258 16.00 17.21 19.83
C ASN A 258 14.78 17.29 18.90
N ALA A 259 14.89 17.94 17.74
CA ALA A 259 13.82 17.98 16.75
C ALA A 259 13.81 16.73 15.85
N LYS A 260 14.93 16.00 15.77
CA LYS A 260 15.04 14.80 14.90
C LYS A 260 14.21 13.63 15.46
N PRO A 261 13.60 12.80 14.58
CA PRO A 261 12.98 11.54 14.97
C PRO A 261 13.87 10.68 15.86
N SER A 262 13.32 10.20 16.98
CA SER A 262 14.06 9.36 17.92
C SER A 262 14.43 8.02 17.29
N GLY A 263 15.70 7.63 17.40
CA GLY A 263 16.19 6.36 16.86
C GLY A 263 16.45 6.36 15.35
N LEU A 264 16.46 7.52 14.70
CA LEU A 264 16.82 7.69 13.29
C LEU A 264 18.25 7.18 13.04
N ALA A 265 18.37 6.13 12.22
CA ALA A 265 19.66 5.64 11.78
C ALA A 265 20.25 6.60 10.73
N PRO A 266 21.59 6.75 10.63
CA PRO A 266 22.20 7.46 9.51
C PRO A 266 21.85 6.80 8.18
N TYR A 267 21.60 7.62 7.15
CA TYR A 267 21.25 7.16 5.80
C TYR A 267 22.00 7.98 4.72
N PRO A 268 23.33 8.04 4.74
CA PRO A 268 24.08 8.77 3.72
C PRO A 268 23.95 8.08 2.36
N TYR A 269 23.62 8.84 1.31
CA TYR A 269 23.68 8.35 -0.05
C TYR A 269 25.09 8.52 -0.62
N ARG A 270 25.80 7.41 -0.80
CA ARG A 270 27.14 7.41 -1.42
C ARG A 270 27.05 7.18 -2.92
N HIS A 271 27.88 7.92 -3.66
CA HIS A 271 28.18 7.62 -5.06
C HIS A 271 28.72 6.19 -5.17
N ARG A 272 28.22 5.42 -6.13
CA ARG A 272 28.72 4.08 -6.44
C ARG A 272 29.05 4.01 -7.92
N SER A 273 30.26 3.53 -8.23
CA SER A 273 30.66 3.27 -9.61
C SER A 273 30.83 1.77 -9.84
N GLY A 274 30.22 1.28 -10.92
CA GLY A 274 30.28 -0.12 -11.32
C GLY A 274 30.62 -0.28 -12.81
N PRO A 275 30.93 -1.50 -13.26
CA PRO A 275 31.35 -1.76 -14.64
C PRO A 275 30.27 -1.48 -15.70
N LEU A 276 29.00 -1.36 -15.30
CA LEU A 276 27.86 -1.08 -16.20
C LEU A 276 27.29 0.34 -16.04
N GLY A 277 27.86 1.15 -15.15
CA GLY A 277 27.45 2.52 -14.90
C GLY A 277 27.51 2.91 -13.43
N ASP A 278 27.17 4.17 -13.18
CA ASP A 278 27.21 4.79 -11.87
C ASP A 278 25.82 4.92 -11.25
N LEU A 279 25.79 5.04 -9.92
CA LEU A 279 24.69 5.55 -9.12
C LEU A 279 25.17 6.85 -8.47
N PRO A 280 24.97 8.01 -9.14
CA PRO A 280 25.53 9.29 -8.68
C PRO A 280 24.80 9.82 -7.44
N SER A 281 25.55 10.46 -6.53
CA SER A 281 24.97 11.24 -5.44
C SER A 281 24.73 12.66 -5.93
N THR A 282 23.46 13.03 -6.13
CA THR A 282 23.09 14.35 -6.70
C THR A 282 22.55 15.33 -5.66
N GLY A 283 22.49 14.91 -4.39
CA GLY A 283 21.89 15.68 -3.31
C GLY A 283 20.38 15.83 -3.45
N GLY A 284 19.82 16.77 -2.70
CA GLY A 284 18.39 17.03 -2.60
C GLY A 284 18.02 17.18 -1.13
N ASP A 285 17.45 18.34 -0.81
CA ASP A 285 17.15 18.71 0.58
C ASP A 285 15.78 18.21 1.01
N ILE A 286 14.78 18.42 0.15
CA ILE A 286 13.39 18.08 0.37
C ILE A 286 12.90 17.34 -0.87
N PHE A 287 12.21 16.22 -0.64
CA PHE A 287 11.61 15.43 -1.71
C PHE A 287 10.14 15.20 -1.41
N ILE A 288 9.29 15.48 -2.39
CA ILE A 288 7.85 15.32 -2.27
C ILE A 288 7.41 14.31 -3.32
N HIS A 289 6.74 13.27 -2.85
CA HIS A 289 6.10 12.28 -3.70
C HIS A 289 4.59 12.43 -3.54
N ALA A 290 3.91 12.86 -4.59
CA ALA A 290 2.46 12.96 -4.63
C ALA A 290 1.87 12.11 -5.75
N LYS A 291 0.65 11.60 -5.55
CA LYS A 291 -0.04 10.67 -6.44
C LYS A 291 -1.48 11.14 -6.64
N CYS A 292 -1.94 11.13 -7.89
CA CYS A 292 -3.32 11.49 -8.24
C CYS A 292 -3.74 10.79 -9.54
N HIS A 293 -5.04 10.60 -9.77
CA HIS A 293 -5.54 10.13 -11.07
C HIS A 293 -5.57 11.25 -12.12
N GLU A 294 -5.44 12.50 -11.70
CA GLU A 294 -5.38 13.67 -12.58
C GLU A 294 -4.01 14.36 -12.50
N ARG A 295 -3.29 14.41 -13.62
CA ARG A 295 -1.97 15.08 -13.68
C ARG A 295 -2.05 16.58 -13.44
N GLY A 296 -3.14 17.24 -13.86
CA GLY A 296 -3.32 18.69 -13.70
C GLY A 296 -3.23 19.14 -12.25
N LYS A 297 -3.88 18.41 -11.34
CA LYS A 297 -3.81 18.65 -9.89
C LYS A 297 -2.41 18.54 -9.31
N LEU A 298 -1.62 17.58 -9.80
CA LEU A 298 -0.22 17.44 -9.39
C LEU A 298 0.64 18.60 -9.89
N PHE A 299 0.35 19.12 -11.09
CA PHE A 299 1.01 20.29 -11.63
C PHE A 299 0.69 21.56 -10.83
N GLU A 300 -0.60 21.75 -10.49
CA GLU A 300 -1.04 22.85 -9.64
C GLU A 300 -0.46 22.75 -8.22
N LEU A 301 -0.38 21.54 -7.65
CA LEU A 301 0.25 21.30 -6.36
C LEU A 301 1.74 21.67 -6.39
N CYS A 302 2.47 21.26 -7.44
CA CYS A 302 3.87 21.64 -7.59
C CYS A 302 4.06 23.17 -7.63
N GLN A 303 3.20 23.89 -8.36
CA GLN A 303 3.22 25.34 -8.37
C GLN A 303 2.98 25.90 -6.97
N ALA A 304 1.91 25.46 -6.29
CA ALA A 304 1.58 25.95 -4.95
C ALA A 304 2.72 25.73 -3.95
N ILE A 305 3.37 24.56 -4.01
CA ILE A 305 4.54 24.24 -3.18
C ILE A 305 5.70 25.19 -3.48
N VAL A 306 6.13 25.30 -4.73
CA VAL A 306 7.31 26.12 -5.07
C VAL A 306 7.10 27.59 -4.68
N HIS A 307 5.89 28.12 -4.83
CA HIS A 307 5.56 29.50 -4.47
C HIS A 307 5.40 29.73 -2.96
N SER A 308 5.21 28.68 -2.14
CA SER A 308 5.09 28.82 -0.69
C SER A 308 6.45 28.92 0.02
N PHE A 309 7.54 28.52 -0.64
CA PHE A 309 8.88 28.67 -0.10
C PHE A 309 9.30 30.14 0.00
N PRO A 310 10.09 30.51 1.02
CA PRO A 310 10.59 31.88 1.17
C PRO A 310 11.30 32.37 -0.10
N THR A 311 11.03 33.61 -0.51
CA THR A 311 11.62 34.20 -1.71
C THR A 311 13.14 34.03 -1.73
N GLY A 312 13.65 33.41 -2.79
CA GLY A 312 15.09 33.19 -2.98
C GLY A 312 15.69 32.03 -2.17
N SER A 313 14.89 31.25 -1.43
CA SER A 313 15.39 30.11 -0.65
C SER A 313 15.68 28.87 -1.48
N ILE A 314 14.95 28.65 -2.58
CA ILE A 314 15.19 27.54 -3.51
C ILE A 314 16.33 27.94 -4.46
N ASP A 315 17.35 27.07 -4.55
CA ASP A 315 18.43 27.18 -5.54
C ASP A 315 17.96 26.65 -6.90
N LYS A 316 17.45 25.41 -6.87
CA LYS A 316 16.82 24.74 -8.01
C LYS A 316 15.81 23.71 -7.51
N PHE A 317 14.86 23.35 -8.35
CA PHE A 317 13.98 22.22 -8.14
C PHE A 317 13.83 21.44 -9.44
N GLU A 318 13.40 20.19 -9.33
CA GLU A 318 13.08 19.31 -10.47
C GLU A 318 11.72 18.66 -10.19
N ASP A 319 10.76 18.91 -11.08
CA ASP A 319 9.40 18.37 -11.07
C ASP A 319 9.25 17.29 -12.16
N ILE A 320 9.22 16.02 -11.74
CA ILE A 320 9.03 14.90 -12.67
C ILE A 320 7.64 14.32 -12.52
N TYR A 321 6.94 14.22 -13.65
CA TYR A 321 5.61 13.64 -13.70
C TYR A 321 5.65 12.22 -14.25
N GLY A 322 5.25 11.27 -13.41
CA GLY A 322 5.11 9.87 -13.76
C GLY A 322 3.72 9.52 -14.29
N TRP A 323 3.62 8.38 -14.99
CA TRP A 323 2.34 7.79 -15.34
C TRP A 323 2.35 6.26 -15.31
N VAL A 324 1.18 5.66 -15.08
CA VAL A 324 0.99 4.21 -15.27
C VAL A 324 0.98 3.90 -16.76
N TYR A 325 1.89 3.02 -17.21
CA TYR A 325 2.02 2.64 -18.61
C TYR A 325 1.57 1.18 -18.84
N ARG A 326 0.69 0.96 -19.83
CA ARG A 326 0.26 -0.38 -20.32
C ARG A 326 0.02 -1.44 -19.21
N GLY A 327 -0.74 -1.09 -18.17
CA GLY A 327 -1.07 -2.01 -17.08
C GLY A 327 0.07 -2.26 -16.08
N GLY A 328 0.82 -1.22 -15.72
CA GLY A 328 1.89 -1.30 -14.71
C GLY A 328 3.26 -1.67 -15.27
N ARG A 329 3.48 -1.46 -16.57
CA ARG A 329 4.76 -1.70 -17.23
C ARG A 329 5.70 -0.51 -17.14
N ASP A 330 6.98 -0.82 -17.10
CA ASP A 330 8.06 0.09 -17.41
C ASP A 330 8.18 0.32 -18.93
N LEU A 331 8.89 1.38 -19.34
CA LEU A 331 9.14 1.68 -20.75
C LEU A 331 10.09 0.67 -21.43
N SER A 332 10.82 -0.15 -20.67
CA SER A 332 11.51 -1.34 -21.22
C SER A 332 10.54 -2.42 -21.73
N GLY A 333 9.28 -2.36 -21.32
CA GLY A 333 8.23 -3.31 -21.66
C GLY A 333 7.94 -4.33 -20.56
N PHE A 334 8.75 -4.44 -19.51
CA PHE A 334 8.50 -5.36 -18.39
C PHE A 334 7.44 -4.82 -17.42
N ILE A 335 6.69 -5.71 -16.77
CA ILE A 335 5.82 -5.32 -15.66
C ILE A 335 6.70 -4.96 -14.47
N ASP A 336 6.47 -3.79 -13.88
CA ASP A 336 7.16 -3.36 -12.66
C ASP A 336 6.22 -3.50 -11.46
N GLY A 337 6.78 -3.79 -10.29
CA GLY A 337 6.00 -3.96 -9.05
C GLY A 337 5.48 -5.37 -8.78
N THR A 338 5.76 -6.39 -9.61
CA THR A 338 5.26 -7.77 -9.40
C THR A 338 5.57 -8.34 -8.01
N GLU A 339 6.77 -8.07 -7.50
CA GLU A 339 7.24 -8.54 -6.17
C GLU A 339 7.05 -7.51 -5.05
N ASN A 340 6.26 -6.46 -5.28
CA ASN A 340 5.90 -5.56 -4.17
C ASN A 340 5.03 -6.30 -3.15
N PRO A 341 5.17 -6.02 -1.85
CA PRO A 341 4.23 -6.49 -0.85
C PRO A 341 2.78 -6.11 -1.21
N ALA A 342 1.89 -7.09 -1.27
CA ALA A 342 0.51 -6.90 -1.69
C ALA A 342 -0.33 -6.31 -0.55
N ASP A 343 -0.25 -6.92 0.63
CA ASP A 343 -1.09 -6.58 1.76
C ASP A 343 -0.49 -5.45 2.61
N GLU A 344 -1.36 -4.69 3.28
CA GLU A 344 -0.97 -3.52 4.08
C GLU A 344 0.04 -3.87 5.18
N ASP A 345 -0.17 -4.97 5.90
CA ASP A 345 0.73 -5.42 6.98
C ASP A 345 2.15 -5.72 6.46
N ASP A 346 2.28 -6.35 5.29
CA ASP A 346 3.58 -6.64 4.68
C ASP A 346 4.22 -5.37 4.13
N ARG A 347 3.43 -4.43 3.60
CA ARG A 347 3.92 -3.10 3.22
C ARG A 347 4.45 -2.33 4.42
N ILE A 348 3.73 -2.35 5.54
CA ILE A 348 4.17 -1.73 6.79
C ILE A 348 5.49 -2.36 7.23
N LYS A 349 5.58 -3.70 7.25
CA LYS A 349 6.80 -4.42 7.63
C LYS A 349 7.99 -4.10 6.72
N ALA A 350 7.76 -3.96 5.41
CA ALA A 350 8.81 -3.69 4.44
C ALA A 350 9.25 -2.21 4.44
N ALA A 351 8.32 -1.26 4.65
CA ALA A 351 8.55 0.17 4.45
C ALA A 351 8.72 0.98 5.75
N ILE A 352 8.20 0.53 6.89
CA ILE A 352 8.12 1.35 8.12
C ILE A 352 9.13 0.87 9.16
N ASP A 353 10.03 1.77 9.55
CA ASP A 353 10.98 1.53 10.61
C ASP A 353 10.24 1.41 11.97
N PRO A 354 10.37 0.29 12.70
CA PRO A 354 9.70 0.12 13.97
C PRO A 354 10.12 1.14 15.04
N LYS A 355 11.30 1.78 14.92
CA LYS A 355 11.79 2.77 15.89
C LYS A 355 11.21 4.15 15.63
N THR A 356 11.41 4.68 14.42
CA THR A 356 11.02 6.04 14.05
C THR A 356 9.58 6.14 13.55
N LYS A 357 8.95 5.02 13.18
CA LYS A 357 7.66 4.95 12.48
C LYS A 357 7.64 5.66 11.12
N GLY A 358 8.80 6.11 10.64
CA GLY A 358 8.99 6.66 9.30
C GLY A 358 9.53 5.62 8.32
N SER A 359 9.96 6.10 7.15
CA SER A 359 10.49 5.27 6.07
C SER A 359 11.76 5.87 5.49
N TYR A 360 12.74 5.01 5.21
CA TYR A 360 13.93 5.36 4.43
C TYR A 360 13.61 5.16 2.96
N VAL A 361 13.93 6.16 2.14
CA VAL A 361 13.53 6.21 0.74
C VAL A 361 14.74 6.42 -0.14
N VAL A 362 14.86 5.62 -1.19
CA VAL A 362 15.73 5.91 -2.33
C VAL A 362 14.89 6.51 -3.44
N ALA A 363 15.37 7.60 -4.04
CA ALA A 363 14.79 8.17 -5.24
C ALA A 363 15.88 8.33 -6.31
N GLN A 364 15.63 7.83 -7.51
CA GLN A 364 16.59 7.81 -8.61
C GLN A 364 15.91 8.06 -9.95
N LYS A 365 16.51 8.92 -10.76
CA LYS A 365 16.09 9.13 -12.14
C LYS A 365 16.90 8.26 -13.08
N TRP A 366 16.23 7.39 -13.82
CA TRP A 366 16.85 6.50 -14.79
C TRP A 366 16.45 6.86 -16.22
N ILE A 367 17.41 6.92 -17.13
CA ILE A 367 17.19 7.17 -18.56
C ILE A 367 17.38 5.87 -19.32
N HIS A 368 16.38 5.46 -20.08
CA HIS A 368 16.44 4.22 -20.84
C HIS A 368 17.14 4.41 -22.19
N LYS A 369 17.91 3.40 -22.57
CA LYS A 369 18.57 3.31 -23.87
C LYS A 369 17.62 2.66 -24.86
N HIS A 370 16.59 3.41 -25.28
CA HIS A 370 15.48 2.89 -26.08
C HIS A 370 15.92 2.15 -27.36
N ASP A 371 16.94 2.63 -28.06
CA ASP A 371 17.45 1.98 -29.27
C ASP A 371 18.04 0.61 -28.97
N LEU A 372 18.79 0.48 -27.87
CA LEU A 372 19.32 -0.79 -27.39
C LEU A 372 18.19 -1.75 -27.00
N ILE A 373 17.20 -1.25 -26.26
CA ILE A 373 16.05 -2.06 -25.81
C ILE A 373 15.26 -2.60 -27.01
N ARG A 374 15.05 -1.79 -28.06
CA ARG A 374 14.36 -2.21 -29.29
C ARG A 374 15.17 -3.19 -30.13
N ALA A 375 16.49 -3.01 -30.20
CA ALA A 375 17.38 -3.89 -30.97
C ALA A 375 17.65 -5.24 -30.27
N THR A 376 17.48 -5.30 -28.94
CA THR A 376 17.76 -6.50 -28.15
C THR A 376 16.57 -7.46 -28.17
N ARG A 377 16.85 -8.74 -28.46
CA ARG A 377 15.86 -9.83 -28.43
C ARG A 377 15.21 -9.95 -27.05
N ASP A 378 13.93 -10.31 -27.02
CA ASP A 378 13.18 -10.48 -25.77
C ASP A 378 13.81 -11.52 -24.85
N ASP A 379 14.26 -12.68 -25.37
CA ASP A 379 14.96 -13.70 -24.57
C ASP A 379 16.18 -13.12 -23.80
N THR A 380 16.94 -12.24 -24.44
CA THR A 380 18.12 -11.61 -23.83
C THR A 380 17.71 -10.60 -22.76
N LYS A 381 16.66 -9.80 -23.01
CA LYS A 381 16.13 -8.87 -22.01
C LYS A 381 15.54 -9.63 -20.81
N SER A 382 14.80 -10.71 -21.06
CA SER A 382 14.26 -11.58 -20.01
C SER A 382 15.39 -12.14 -19.14
N GLN A 383 16.53 -12.52 -19.72
CA GLN A 383 17.71 -12.95 -18.95
C GLN A 383 18.35 -11.81 -18.13
N TRP A 384 18.41 -10.58 -18.65
CA TRP A 384 18.90 -9.44 -17.88
C TRP A 384 17.98 -9.05 -16.72
N ILE A 385 16.66 -9.22 -16.87
CA ILE A 385 15.69 -8.93 -15.81
C ILE A 385 15.52 -10.11 -14.84
N GLY A 386 15.46 -11.34 -15.35
CA GLY A 386 15.13 -12.55 -14.60
C GLY A 386 13.65 -12.93 -14.63
N ARG A 387 12.83 -12.31 -15.51
CA ARG A 387 11.39 -12.61 -15.70
C ARG A 387 11.04 -12.55 -17.18
N GLU A 388 9.95 -13.18 -17.56
CA GLU A 388 9.41 -13.08 -18.92
C GLU A 388 8.77 -11.73 -19.18
N ILE A 389 8.99 -11.17 -20.38
CA ILE A 389 8.46 -9.86 -20.75
C ILE A 389 6.93 -9.88 -20.90
N GLU A 390 6.34 -10.99 -21.33
CA GLU A 390 4.91 -11.06 -21.65
C GLU A 390 4.05 -10.99 -20.38
N ASP A 391 4.35 -11.79 -19.37
CA ASP A 391 3.49 -12.01 -18.20
C ASP A 391 4.20 -11.81 -16.85
N SER A 392 5.48 -11.44 -16.84
CA SER A 392 6.30 -11.30 -15.62
C SER A 392 6.48 -12.60 -14.83
N THR A 393 6.32 -13.77 -15.47
CA THR A 393 6.66 -15.04 -14.84
C THR A 393 8.17 -15.08 -14.55
N GLU A 394 8.55 -15.46 -13.33
CA GLU A 394 9.97 -15.59 -12.97
C GLU A 394 10.65 -16.71 -13.78
N LEU A 395 11.87 -16.45 -14.23
CA LEU A 395 12.64 -17.45 -14.94
C LEU A 395 13.14 -18.54 -13.99
N LYS A 396 12.84 -19.80 -14.32
CA LYS A 396 13.37 -20.99 -13.63
C LYS A 396 14.90 -21.04 -13.64
N LYS A 397 15.51 -20.51 -14.71
CA LYS A 397 16.96 -20.41 -14.88
C LYS A 397 17.30 -18.96 -15.23
N LYS A 398 17.68 -18.20 -14.20
CA LYS A 398 18.19 -16.83 -14.30
C LYS A 398 19.67 -16.79 -13.91
N THR A 399 20.41 -15.84 -14.47
CA THR A 399 21.83 -15.65 -14.16
C THR A 399 22.01 -14.96 -12.81
N LEU A 400 23.22 -15.05 -12.23
CA LEU A 400 23.57 -14.32 -11.00
C LEU A 400 23.63 -12.78 -11.21
N THR A 401 23.59 -12.33 -12.46
CA THR A 401 23.60 -10.91 -12.88
C THR A 401 22.21 -10.38 -13.23
N ALA A 402 21.20 -11.24 -13.33
CA ALA A 402 19.83 -10.84 -13.60
C ALA A 402 19.30 -9.94 -12.48
N HIS A 403 18.49 -8.92 -12.83
CA HIS A 403 17.98 -7.92 -11.88
C HIS A 403 17.31 -8.56 -10.66
N VAL A 404 16.39 -9.51 -10.86
CA VAL A 404 15.73 -10.24 -9.77
C VAL A 404 16.77 -10.92 -8.86
N SER A 405 17.80 -11.54 -9.42
CA SER A 405 18.85 -12.19 -8.64
C SER A 405 19.73 -11.23 -7.85
N ARG A 406 19.94 -10.01 -8.37
CA ARG A 406 20.61 -8.95 -7.63
C ARG A 406 19.75 -8.46 -6.47
N MET A 407 18.45 -8.25 -6.68
CA MET A 407 17.55 -7.73 -5.64
C MET A 407 17.24 -8.77 -4.55
N VAL A 408 17.11 -10.05 -4.90
CA VAL A 408 16.82 -11.15 -3.96
C VAL A 408 18.07 -11.59 -3.20
N GLY A 409 19.23 -11.63 -3.88
CA GLY A 409 20.45 -12.23 -3.34
C GLY A 409 20.74 -13.65 -3.82
N SER A 410 19.87 -14.24 -4.66
CA SER A 410 19.98 -15.61 -5.16
C SER A 410 19.53 -15.74 -6.61
N ALA A 411 20.10 -16.70 -7.35
CA ALA A 411 19.63 -17.09 -8.69
C ALA A 411 18.63 -18.26 -8.66
N GLU A 412 18.43 -18.89 -7.50
CA GLU A 412 17.46 -19.95 -7.34
C GLU A 412 16.05 -19.45 -7.61
N PHE A 413 15.25 -20.29 -8.26
CA PHE A 413 13.85 -20.00 -8.54
C PHE A 413 13.06 -19.88 -7.24
N ASP A 414 12.25 -18.82 -7.12
CA ASP A 414 11.37 -18.59 -5.95
C ASP A 414 12.13 -18.49 -4.63
N ALA A 415 13.38 -17.99 -4.68
CA ALA A 415 14.17 -17.77 -3.48
C ALA A 415 13.60 -16.61 -2.66
N PRO A 416 13.48 -16.74 -1.33
CA PRO A 416 12.98 -15.66 -0.50
C PRO A 416 13.93 -14.45 -0.53
N ALA A 417 13.38 -13.27 -0.76
CA ALA A 417 14.15 -12.03 -0.74
C ALA A 417 14.74 -11.80 0.65
N LYS A 418 16.05 -11.51 0.70
CA LYS A 418 16.74 -11.16 1.97
C LYS A 418 16.14 -9.91 2.62
N PHE A 419 15.76 -8.93 1.79
CA PHE A 419 15.09 -7.71 2.20
C PHE A 419 13.94 -7.42 1.24
N GLN A 420 12.87 -6.83 1.78
CA GLN A 420 11.75 -6.32 1.00
C GLN A 420 11.69 -4.80 1.12
N ILE A 421 11.19 -4.17 0.07
CA ILE A 421 10.90 -2.73 -0.01
C ILE A 421 9.55 -2.55 -0.70
N VAL A 422 8.91 -1.41 -0.51
CA VAL A 422 7.71 -1.02 -1.27
C VAL A 422 8.15 -0.05 -2.37
N ARG A 423 7.96 -0.44 -3.64
CA ARG A 423 8.34 0.40 -4.78
C ARG A 423 7.13 1.14 -5.34
N HIS A 424 7.30 2.43 -5.59
CA HIS A 424 6.28 3.28 -6.23
C HIS A 424 6.80 3.90 -7.53
N SER A 425 7.70 3.20 -8.21
CA SER A 425 8.33 3.67 -9.44
C SER A 425 7.30 3.88 -10.55
N GLN A 426 7.51 4.91 -11.38
CA GLN A 426 6.69 5.14 -12.56
C GLN A 426 7.53 5.59 -13.77
N PRO A 427 7.15 5.19 -14.99
CA PRO A 427 7.61 5.80 -16.22
C PRO A 427 7.50 7.32 -16.22
N TYR A 428 8.49 8.01 -16.78
CA TYR A 428 8.47 9.45 -17.00
C TYR A 428 9.14 9.84 -18.34
N GLY A 429 8.98 11.12 -18.72
CA GLY A 429 9.74 11.76 -19.79
C GLY A 429 8.95 12.00 -21.07
N THR A 430 9.68 12.22 -22.16
CA THR A 430 9.12 12.54 -23.48
C THR A 430 9.85 11.79 -24.60
N LEU A 431 9.30 11.79 -25.81
CA LEU A 431 9.98 11.24 -26.99
C LEU A 431 11.00 12.20 -27.60
N SER A 432 10.80 13.51 -27.43
CA SER A 432 11.72 14.55 -27.91
C SER A 432 12.91 14.78 -26.97
N GLY A 433 12.89 14.17 -25.78
CA GLY A 433 13.95 14.25 -24.79
C GLY A 433 14.19 12.91 -24.12
N ASN A 434 14.65 12.96 -22.87
CA ASN A 434 14.90 11.74 -22.11
C ASN A 434 13.60 11.15 -21.55
N SER A 435 13.55 9.82 -21.49
CA SER A 435 12.49 9.07 -20.83
C SER A 435 13.04 7.77 -20.25
N GLY A 436 12.37 7.28 -19.22
CA GLY A 436 12.75 6.06 -18.52
C GLY A 436 11.89 5.87 -17.28
N LEU A 437 12.51 5.41 -16.20
CA LEU A 437 11.84 5.12 -14.94
C LEU A 437 12.30 6.10 -13.86
N PHE A 438 11.36 6.71 -13.15
CA PHE A 438 11.68 7.34 -11.87
C PHE A 438 11.53 6.27 -10.80
N PHE A 439 12.65 5.76 -10.30
CA PHE A 439 12.67 4.73 -9.28
C PHE A 439 12.49 5.34 -7.90
N ILE A 440 11.52 4.83 -7.15
CA ILE A 440 11.35 5.15 -5.74
C ILE A 440 11.09 3.88 -4.94
N GLY A 441 11.85 3.69 -3.86
CA GLY A 441 11.74 2.53 -2.97
C GLY A 441 11.69 2.95 -1.51
N TYR A 442 10.62 2.57 -0.83
CA TYR A 442 10.40 2.79 0.60
C TYR A 442 10.86 1.56 1.40
N SER A 443 11.60 1.79 2.48
CA SER A 443 12.17 0.73 3.30
C SER A 443 12.15 1.06 4.79
N ALA A 444 11.93 0.02 5.60
CA ALA A 444 12.06 0.08 7.05
C ALA A 444 13.52 0.29 7.52
N THR A 445 14.51 0.11 6.64
CA THR A 445 15.93 0.25 7.00
C THR A 445 16.79 0.69 5.81
N PRO A 446 17.76 1.61 5.99
CA PRO A 446 18.68 1.97 4.93
C PRO A 446 19.58 0.79 4.49
N VAL A 447 19.77 -0.21 5.36
CA VAL A 447 20.57 -1.41 5.05
C VAL A 447 19.98 -2.21 3.88
N ALA A 448 18.65 -2.26 3.75
CA ALA A 448 18.00 -2.95 2.64
C ALA A 448 18.29 -2.23 1.32
N LEU A 449 18.27 -0.89 1.33
CA LEU A 449 18.58 -0.06 0.16
C LEU A 449 20.04 -0.23 -0.24
N ASP A 450 20.97 -0.15 0.71
CA ASP A 450 22.39 -0.34 0.45
C ASP A 450 22.68 -1.74 -0.09
N PHE A 451 22.06 -2.78 0.48
CA PHE A 451 22.19 -4.15 -0.02
C PHE A 451 21.83 -4.25 -1.52
N MET A 452 20.71 -3.65 -1.92
CA MET A 452 20.27 -3.69 -3.31
C MET A 452 21.20 -2.87 -4.22
N LEU A 453 21.51 -1.62 -3.88
CA LEU A 453 22.33 -0.73 -4.71
C LEU A 453 23.80 -1.19 -4.81
N ASP A 454 24.37 -1.75 -3.75
CA ASP A 454 25.73 -2.30 -3.76
C ASP A 454 25.80 -3.51 -4.69
N ARG A 455 24.77 -4.36 -4.68
CA ARG A 455 24.66 -5.50 -5.61
C ARG A 455 24.44 -5.07 -7.05
N MET A 456 23.80 -3.93 -7.30
CA MET A 456 23.65 -3.40 -8.66
C MET A 456 24.99 -3.02 -9.29
N THR A 457 25.86 -2.42 -8.48
CA THR A 457 27.13 -1.83 -8.95
C THR A 457 28.32 -2.76 -8.80
N GLY A 458 28.14 -3.97 -8.27
CA GLY A 458 29.23 -4.93 -8.05
C GLY A 458 30.07 -4.64 -6.80
N HIS A 459 29.54 -3.90 -5.83
CA HIS A 459 30.16 -3.70 -4.52
C HIS A 459 29.84 -4.82 -3.50
N ALA A 460 29.07 -5.84 -3.91
CA ALA A 460 28.89 -7.05 -3.11
C ALA A 460 30.06 -8.03 -3.29
N ASP A 461 30.16 -9.01 -2.39
CA ASP A 461 31.27 -9.98 -2.35
C ASP A 461 31.54 -10.72 -3.67
N ASP A 462 30.50 -10.91 -4.49
CA ASP A 462 30.63 -11.60 -5.77
C ASP A 462 31.11 -10.71 -6.92
N THR A 463 31.26 -9.40 -6.69
CA THR A 463 31.74 -8.37 -7.63
C THR A 463 30.92 -8.23 -8.93
N ARG A 464 29.75 -8.86 -8.99
CA ARG A 464 28.91 -8.88 -10.19
C ARG A 464 28.00 -7.65 -10.23
N ALA A 465 27.94 -7.00 -11.38
CA ALA A 465 26.98 -5.92 -11.64
C ALA A 465 25.65 -6.45 -12.18
N ASP A 466 24.62 -5.62 -12.07
CA ASP A 466 23.27 -5.90 -12.53
C ASP A 466 23.11 -5.60 -14.02
N ASP A 467 22.67 -6.62 -14.78
CA ASP A 467 22.49 -6.50 -16.21
C ASP A 467 21.36 -5.53 -16.60
N VAL A 468 20.45 -5.15 -15.70
CA VAL A 468 19.46 -4.09 -15.97
C VAL A 468 20.13 -2.77 -16.38
N MET A 469 21.32 -2.48 -15.83
CA MET A 469 22.08 -1.25 -16.13
C MET A 469 22.63 -1.22 -17.57
N ARG A 470 22.55 -2.34 -18.29
CA ARG A 470 22.79 -2.32 -19.74
C ARG A 470 21.73 -1.49 -20.46
N MET A 471 20.47 -1.63 -20.06
CA MET A 471 19.30 -1.01 -20.69
C MET A 471 19.05 0.43 -20.23
N THR A 472 19.63 0.84 -19.10
CA THR A 472 19.28 2.11 -18.46
C THR A 472 20.46 2.72 -17.72
N THR A 473 20.47 4.05 -17.59
CA THR A 473 21.51 4.80 -16.89
C THR A 473 20.90 5.66 -15.79
N CYS A 474 21.41 5.51 -14.57
CA CYS A 474 21.03 6.35 -13.44
C CYS A 474 21.72 7.71 -13.58
N VAL A 475 20.95 8.79 -13.54
CA VAL A 475 21.47 10.16 -13.69
C VAL A 475 21.28 11.01 -12.45
N THR A 476 20.40 10.60 -11.54
CA THR A 476 20.26 11.20 -10.20
C THR A 476 20.04 10.13 -9.15
N GLY A 477 20.47 10.40 -7.93
CA GLY A 477 20.31 9.47 -6.81
C GLY A 477 20.46 10.18 -5.47
N GLN A 478 19.55 9.87 -4.56
CA GLN A 478 19.59 10.38 -3.19
C GLN A 478 18.76 9.49 -2.24
N TYR A 479 19.16 9.46 -0.96
CA TYR A 479 18.32 8.94 0.12
C TYR A 479 17.58 10.06 0.84
N TYR A 480 16.35 9.78 1.23
CA TYR A 480 15.48 10.64 2.01
C TYR A 480 14.91 9.87 3.20
N PHE A 481 14.57 10.58 4.26
CA PHE A 481 13.77 10.02 5.34
C PHE A 481 12.39 10.67 5.35
N PHE A 482 11.34 9.86 5.20
CA PHE A 482 9.95 10.25 5.33
C PHE A 482 9.52 9.98 6.78
N PRO A 483 9.45 10.99 7.66
CA PRO A 483 8.98 10.80 9.04
C PRO A 483 7.56 10.26 9.09
N SER A 484 7.15 9.72 10.24
CA SER A 484 5.74 9.47 10.49
C SER A 484 4.94 10.78 10.43
N GLN A 485 3.62 10.70 10.27
CA GLN A 485 2.77 11.88 10.22
C GLN A 485 2.92 12.72 11.51
N SER A 486 2.90 12.09 12.68
CA SER A 486 3.09 12.76 13.96
C SER A 486 4.49 13.39 14.09
N ASP A 487 5.54 12.70 13.63
CA ASP A 487 6.89 13.22 13.67
C ASP A 487 7.10 14.38 12.68
N LEU A 488 6.44 14.35 11.52
CA LEU A 488 6.41 15.46 10.56
C LEU A 488 5.76 16.70 11.18
N GLU A 489 4.60 16.53 11.81
CA GLU A 489 3.89 17.62 12.50
C GLU A 489 4.75 18.22 13.61
N ARG A 490 5.40 17.37 14.43
CA ARG A 490 6.35 17.83 15.44
C ARG A 490 7.52 18.58 14.82
N LEU A 491 8.12 18.08 13.74
CA LEU A 491 9.22 18.75 13.03
C LEU A 491 8.80 20.13 12.53
N ILE A 492 7.58 20.28 12.01
CA ILE A 492 7.04 21.56 11.55
C ILE A 492 6.79 22.50 12.73
N HIS A 493 6.25 22.02 13.85
CA HIS A 493 5.95 22.84 15.02
C HIS A 493 7.19 23.28 15.80
N GLU A 494 8.10 22.35 16.11
CA GLU A 494 9.30 22.57 16.92
C GLU A 494 10.48 23.11 16.10
N GLY A 495 10.64 22.63 14.86
CA GLY A 495 11.58 23.19 13.89
C GLY A 495 11.10 24.52 13.31
N GLY A 496 9.81 24.83 13.46
CA GLY A 496 9.12 26.06 13.03
C GLY A 496 9.05 27.18 14.05
N SER A 497 9.35 26.93 15.33
CA SER A 497 9.22 27.93 16.40
C SER A 497 10.56 28.61 16.70
N SER A 498 10.61 29.91 16.45
CA SER A 498 11.67 30.76 17.00
C SER A 498 11.53 30.68 18.52
N GLY A 499 12.60 30.32 19.22
CA GLY A 499 12.61 30.36 20.66
C GLY A 499 12.16 31.74 21.15
N PHE A 500 10.93 31.83 21.62
CA PHE A 500 10.44 32.92 22.44
C PHE A 500 9.60 32.32 23.57
N TRP A 501 10.30 31.64 24.48
CA TRP A 501 9.88 31.58 25.88
C TRP A 501 10.90 32.36 26.68
N GLY A 502 10.85 33.68 26.53
CA GLY A 502 11.32 34.60 27.55
C GLY A 502 10.27 34.69 28.64
N ARG A 503 10.62 34.23 29.84
CA ARG A 503 10.11 34.58 31.19
C ARG A 503 8.59 34.78 31.35
N ARG A 504 8.00 33.96 32.23
CA ARG A 504 7.50 34.42 33.53
C ARG A 504 7.59 33.31 34.55
#